data_AF-A0A2N1QK53-F1
#
_entry.id   AF-A0A2N1QK53-F1
#
_cell.length_a   1.000
_cell.length_b   1.000
_cell.length_c   1.000
_cell.angle_alpha   90.00
_cell.angle_beta   90.00
_cell.angle_gamma   90.00
#
_symmetry.space_group_name_H-M   'P 1'
#
loop_
_entity.id
_entity.type
_entity.pdbx_description
1 polymer ?
#
loop_
_entity_poly.entity_id
_entity_poly.type
_entity_poly.pdbx_seq_one_letter_code
_entity_poly.pdbx_strand_id
1 'polypeptide(L)'
;MKEILKLQYSYLFNKVSAWFLFLMISIATVGIVYASGFTSLYGELDIDRTTRLINYQMESYLLVKFILVVISIFLSIQGYYSQFTKYHLFFLQKEKGKVLLGIAKQTAIMVVLSMMFIHSVIVIHLSGFYLTPYFQFEIDFFIALISLYIEAMILGLIGSISIQIIDSIFSGLIPLVLFWVTEANATYEEINQSSWLKTLYAIVSNAIIYQNKFVLLYDIIHYGLVFLFLWFLNLLIFIWKDIK
;
A
#
# COMPACT_ATOMS: atom_id res chain seq x y z
N MET A 1 8.74 -24.35 5.71
CA MET A 1 8.17 -22.99 5.68
C MET A 1 9.14 -21.94 6.22
N LYS A 2 9.66 -22.08 7.45
CA LYS A 2 10.57 -21.10 8.07
C LYS A 2 11.80 -20.74 7.22
N GLU A 3 12.49 -21.74 6.66
CA GLU A 3 13.67 -21.50 5.80
C GLU A 3 13.32 -20.83 4.47
N ILE A 4 12.17 -21.18 3.88
CA ILE A 4 11.66 -20.59 2.64
C ILE A 4 11.31 -19.12 2.88
N LEU A 5 10.63 -18.80 3.98
CA LEU A 5 10.35 -17.41 4.37
C LEU A 5 11.63 -16.63 4.62
N LYS A 6 12.60 -17.19 5.37
CA LYS A 6 13.89 -16.55 5.63
C LYS A 6 14.63 -16.20 4.33
N LEU A 7 14.57 -17.11 3.35
CA LEU A 7 15.13 -16.92 2.02
C LEU A 7 14.38 -15.82 1.24
N GLN A 8 13.04 -15.80 1.25
CA GLN A 8 12.27 -14.72 0.63
C GLN A 8 12.56 -13.36 1.25
N TYR A 9 12.69 -13.29 2.58
CA TYR A 9 13.13 -12.08 3.26
C TYR A 9 14.53 -11.65 2.82
N SER A 10 15.49 -12.57 2.69
CA SER A 10 16.83 -12.20 2.19
C SER A 10 16.83 -11.66 0.76
N TYR A 11 15.86 -12.03 -0.08
CA TYR A 11 15.72 -11.48 -1.43
C TYR A 11 15.04 -10.13 -1.44
N LEU A 12 13.98 -9.99 -0.64
CA LEU A 12 13.22 -8.75 -0.51
C LEU A 12 13.98 -7.70 0.28
N PHE A 13 14.94 -8.07 1.12
CA PHE A 13 15.86 -7.18 1.85
C PHE A 13 17.30 -7.33 1.35
N ASN A 14 17.50 -7.21 0.03
CA ASN A 14 18.84 -6.96 -0.47
C ASN A 14 19.28 -5.52 -0.14
N LYS A 15 20.55 -5.20 -0.39
CA LYS A 15 21.09 -3.87 -0.10
C LYS A 15 20.26 -2.74 -0.74
N VAL A 16 19.78 -2.93 -1.97
CA VAL A 16 19.02 -1.92 -2.72
C VAL A 16 17.64 -1.70 -2.09
N SER A 17 16.90 -2.76 -1.82
CA SER A 17 15.57 -2.67 -1.23
C SER A 17 15.62 -2.21 0.23
N ALA A 18 16.64 -2.59 1.00
CA ALA A 18 16.84 -2.06 2.34
C ALA A 18 17.08 -0.54 2.34
N TRP A 19 17.94 -0.04 1.45
CA TRP A 19 18.14 1.41 1.28
C TRP A 19 16.89 2.13 0.81
N PHE A 20 16.15 1.52 -0.13
CA PHE A 20 14.88 2.06 -0.59
C PHE A 20 13.85 2.16 0.53
N LEU A 21 13.66 1.09 1.32
CA LEU A 21 12.73 1.10 2.46
C LEU A 21 13.17 2.11 3.53
N PHE A 22 14.47 2.23 3.82
CA PHE A 22 14.99 3.23 4.74
C PHE A 22 14.70 4.66 4.27
N LEU A 23 14.88 4.93 2.97
CA LEU A 23 14.54 6.22 2.37
C LEU A 23 13.04 6.51 2.54
N MET A 24 12.18 5.53 2.24
CA MET A 24 10.73 5.69 2.37
C MET A 24 10.28 5.90 3.82
N ILE A 25 10.90 5.19 4.78
CA ILE A 25 10.70 5.43 6.22
C ILE A 25 11.07 6.87 6.59
N SER A 26 12.21 7.34 6.10
CA SER A 26 12.69 8.71 6.38
C SER A 26 11.75 9.76 5.79
N ILE A 27 11.29 9.56 4.55
CA ILE A 27 10.31 10.44 3.90
C ILE A 27 8.97 10.43 4.67
N ALA A 28 8.48 9.27 5.10
CA ALA A 28 7.27 9.17 5.92
C ALA A 28 7.41 9.99 7.19
N THR A 29 8.49 9.76 7.93
CA THR A 29 8.70 10.40 9.23
C THR A 29 8.84 11.90 9.09
N VAL A 30 9.72 12.37 8.20
CA VAL A 30 9.94 13.80 7.99
C VAL A 30 8.70 14.47 7.44
N GLY A 31 8.00 13.84 6.49
CA GLY A 31 6.78 14.39 5.89
C GLY A 31 5.63 14.52 6.88
N ILE A 32 5.38 13.49 7.70
CA ILE A 32 4.33 13.56 8.74
C ILE A 32 4.67 14.62 9.80
N VAL A 33 5.94 14.70 10.23
CA VAL A 33 6.38 15.75 11.15
C VAL A 33 6.25 17.12 10.53
N TYR A 34 6.51 17.29 9.23
CA TYR A 34 6.30 18.55 8.55
C TYR A 34 4.81 18.92 8.44
N ALA A 35 3.95 17.95 8.13
CA ALA A 35 2.49 18.12 8.08
C ALA A 35 1.89 18.57 9.42
N SER A 36 2.54 18.23 10.54
CA SER A 36 2.15 18.72 11.87
C SER A 36 2.22 20.25 12.01
N GLY A 37 2.90 20.95 11.09
CA GLY A 37 3.04 22.40 11.15
C GLY A 37 4.05 22.87 12.20
N PHE A 38 4.80 21.97 12.82
CA PHE A 38 5.82 22.28 13.84
C PHE A 38 6.81 23.37 13.40
N THR A 39 7.18 23.42 12.12
CA THR A 39 8.14 24.38 11.56
C THR A 39 7.61 25.81 11.43
N SER A 40 6.29 25.98 11.48
CA SER A 40 5.62 27.21 11.04
C SER A 40 5.10 28.09 12.19
N LEU A 41 5.37 27.72 13.45
CA LEU A 41 4.75 28.31 14.67
C LEU A 41 3.21 28.32 14.65
N TYR A 42 2.55 27.77 13.60
CA TYR A 42 1.09 27.64 13.53
C TYR A 42 0.55 26.71 14.62
N GLY A 43 1.37 25.83 15.18
CA GLY A 43 1.02 25.07 16.38
C GLY A 43 0.71 25.96 17.60
N GLU A 44 1.22 27.20 17.64
CA GLU A 44 0.98 28.15 18.73
C GLU A 44 -0.23 29.07 18.48
N LEU A 45 -0.70 29.16 17.23
CA LEU A 45 -1.79 30.06 16.83
C LEU A 45 -3.12 29.30 16.80
N ASP A 46 -3.89 29.46 17.88
CA ASP A 46 -5.13 28.74 18.18
C ASP A 46 -6.34 29.11 17.30
N ILE A 47 -6.10 29.71 16.14
CA ILE A 47 -7.11 30.51 15.43
C ILE A 47 -8.02 29.63 14.53
N ASP A 48 -7.66 28.38 14.27
CA ASP A 48 -8.55 27.42 13.56
C ASP A 48 -8.16 25.94 13.77
N ARG A 49 -8.51 25.39 14.94
CA ARG A 49 -8.15 23.99 15.32
C ARG A 49 -8.71 22.94 14.36
N THR A 50 -9.96 23.11 13.93
CA THR A 50 -10.67 22.14 13.09
C THR A 50 -10.06 22.04 11.70
N THR A 51 -9.84 23.17 11.03
CA THR A 51 -9.24 23.16 9.70
C THR A 51 -7.80 22.66 9.74
N ARG A 52 -7.04 22.99 10.81
CA ARG A 52 -5.66 22.49 10.98
C ARG A 52 -5.61 20.99 11.25
N LEU A 53 -6.55 20.44 12.01
CA LEU A 53 -6.67 19.00 12.21
C LEU A 53 -6.96 18.29 10.88
N ILE A 54 -7.92 18.80 10.10
CA ILE A 54 -8.27 18.24 8.79
C ILE A 54 -7.07 18.28 7.84
N ASN A 55 -6.36 19.41 7.78
CA ASN A 55 -5.17 19.55 6.93
C ASN A 55 -4.05 18.59 7.35
N TYR A 56 -3.78 18.47 8.64
CA TYR A 56 -2.79 17.52 9.17
C TYR A 56 -3.14 16.07 8.81
N GLN A 57 -4.40 15.67 9.02
CA GLN A 57 -4.90 14.34 8.69
C GLN A 57 -4.84 14.08 7.19
N MET A 58 -5.24 15.04 6.36
CA MET A 58 -5.22 14.94 4.91
C MET A 58 -3.80 14.83 4.36
N GLU A 59 -2.89 15.70 4.76
CA GLU A 59 -1.49 15.67 4.34
C GLU A 59 -0.80 14.37 4.77
N SER A 60 -1.03 13.95 6.01
CA SER A 60 -0.51 12.68 6.52
C SER A 60 -1.08 11.49 5.75
N TYR A 61 -2.39 11.48 5.50
CA TYR A 61 -3.05 10.43 4.72
C TYR A 61 -2.43 10.31 3.32
N LEU A 62 -2.32 11.42 2.59
CA LEU A 62 -1.75 11.46 1.24
C LEU A 62 -0.28 11.04 1.21
N LEU A 63 0.50 11.40 2.25
CA LEU A 63 1.89 10.98 2.34
C LEU A 63 2.02 9.46 2.58
N VAL A 64 1.28 8.91 3.55
CA VAL A 64 1.29 7.48 3.82
C VAL A 64 0.81 6.70 2.59
N LYS A 65 -0.20 7.23 1.91
CA LYS A 65 -0.73 6.68 0.67
C LYS A 65 0.33 6.55 -0.39
N PHE A 66 0.98 7.66 -0.73
CA PHE A 66 2.07 7.70 -1.70
C PHE A 66 3.14 6.67 -1.36
N ILE A 67 3.55 6.62 -0.09
CA ILE A 67 4.63 5.74 0.37
C ILE A 67 4.27 4.27 0.22
N LEU A 68 3.08 3.87 0.70
CA LEU A 68 2.64 2.48 0.62
C LEU A 68 2.48 2.01 -0.82
N VAL A 69 1.92 2.84 -1.70
CA VAL A 69 1.74 2.52 -3.13
C VAL A 69 3.09 2.31 -3.81
N VAL A 70 4.02 3.25 -3.62
CA VAL A 70 5.35 3.16 -4.25
C VAL A 70 6.13 1.95 -3.73
N ILE A 71 6.08 1.66 -2.42
CA ILE A 71 6.70 0.45 -1.86
C ILE A 71 6.06 -0.81 -2.44
N SER A 72 4.74 -0.86 -2.54
CA SER A 72 4.00 -2.01 -3.05
C SER A 72 4.42 -2.36 -4.49
N ILE A 73 4.52 -1.35 -5.35
CA ILE A 73 5.00 -1.50 -6.73
C ILE A 73 6.47 -1.92 -6.74
N PHE A 74 7.33 -1.23 -5.98
CA PHE A 74 8.75 -1.51 -5.93
C PHE A 74 9.01 -2.97 -5.51
N LEU A 75 8.37 -3.45 -4.44
CA LEU A 75 8.54 -4.83 -3.97
C LEU A 75 7.98 -5.86 -4.95
N SER A 76 6.90 -5.52 -5.66
CA SER A 76 6.34 -6.38 -6.72
C SER A 76 7.32 -6.56 -7.88
N ILE A 77 7.96 -5.47 -8.32
CA ILE A 77 8.99 -5.49 -9.38
C ILE A 77 10.26 -6.17 -8.88
N GLN A 78 10.74 -5.80 -7.69
CA GLN A 78 11.97 -6.34 -7.11
C GLN A 78 11.86 -7.85 -6.87
N GLY A 79 10.69 -8.31 -6.41
CA GLY A 79 10.40 -9.72 -6.22
C GLY A 79 10.37 -10.53 -7.51
N TYR A 80 10.16 -9.89 -8.67
CA TYR A 80 10.31 -10.54 -9.99
C TYR A 80 11.79 -10.71 -10.35
N TYR A 81 12.59 -9.64 -10.28
CA TYR A 81 14.02 -9.71 -10.62
C TYR A 81 14.83 -10.70 -9.77
N SER A 82 14.52 -10.82 -8.49
CA SER A 82 15.19 -11.79 -7.61
C SER A 82 14.90 -13.25 -8.00
N GLN A 83 13.78 -13.53 -8.68
CA GLN A 83 13.42 -14.88 -9.14
C GLN A 83 14.26 -15.32 -10.35
N PHE A 84 14.58 -14.41 -11.27
CA PHE A 84 15.37 -14.73 -12.48
C PHE A 84 16.84 -15.02 -12.21
N THR A 85 17.40 -14.50 -11.11
CA THR A 85 18.85 -14.32 -11.05
C THR A 85 19.63 -15.41 -10.32
N LYS A 86 19.08 -16.18 -9.36
CA LYS A 86 19.95 -17.09 -8.55
C LYS A 86 19.40 -18.46 -8.07
N TYR A 87 18.09 -18.68 -7.87
CA TYR A 87 17.63 -19.90 -7.17
C TYR A 87 16.37 -20.59 -7.73
N HIS A 88 15.89 -20.19 -8.92
CA HIS A 88 14.77 -20.86 -9.61
C HIS A 88 15.00 -22.37 -9.74
N LEU A 89 16.24 -22.78 -10.00
CA LEU A 89 16.67 -24.17 -10.16
C LEU A 89 16.55 -25.03 -8.89
N PHE A 90 16.67 -24.45 -7.69
CA PHE A 90 16.71 -25.23 -6.44
C PHE A 90 15.31 -25.62 -5.94
N PHE A 91 14.31 -24.78 -6.17
CA PHE A 91 12.92 -25.02 -5.74
C PHE A 91 12.06 -25.71 -6.82
N LEU A 92 12.46 -25.62 -8.10
CA LEU A 92 11.84 -26.36 -9.20
C LEU A 92 11.97 -27.89 -9.07
N GLN A 93 12.94 -28.38 -8.31
CA GLN A 93 13.19 -29.82 -8.15
C GLN A 93 12.21 -30.56 -7.20
N LYS A 94 11.28 -29.85 -6.52
CA LYS A 94 10.24 -30.48 -5.68
C LYS A 94 8.85 -29.95 -6.06
N GLU A 95 7.93 -30.84 -6.43
CA GLU A 95 6.56 -30.50 -6.86
C GLU A 95 5.80 -29.60 -5.87
N LYS A 96 5.98 -29.79 -4.55
CA LYS A 96 5.33 -28.97 -3.51
C LYS A 96 6.05 -27.65 -3.21
N GLY A 97 7.26 -27.43 -3.73
CA GLY A 97 8.08 -26.24 -3.46
C GLY A 97 7.51 -24.96 -4.07
N LYS A 98 6.77 -25.09 -5.19
CA LYS A 98 6.24 -23.96 -5.97
C LYS A 98 5.17 -23.17 -5.22
N VAL A 99 4.10 -23.83 -4.77
CA VAL A 99 3.00 -23.20 -4.03
C VAL A 99 3.53 -22.52 -2.76
N LEU A 100 4.41 -23.22 -2.03
CA LEU A 100 5.04 -22.67 -0.83
C LEU A 100 5.88 -21.42 -1.10
N LEU A 101 6.53 -21.34 -2.27
CA LEU A 101 7.33 -20.19 -2.67
C LEU A 101 6.46 -18.98 -3.04
N GLY A 102 5.39 -19.19 -3.80
CA GLY A 102 4.41 -18.15 -4.13
C GLY A 102 3.76 -17.55 -2.87
N ILE A 103 3.30 -18.41 -1.95
CA ILE A 103 2.75 -17.99 -0.65
C ILE A 103 3.80 -17.20 0.13
N ALA A 104 5.01 -17.75 0.30
CA ALA A 104 6.06 -17.11 1.10
C ALA A 104 6.45 -15.72 0.55
N LYS A 105 6.47 -15.53 -0.77
CA LYS A 105 6.75 -14.24 -1.40
C LYS A 105 5.67 -13.22 -1.07
N GLN A 106 4.40 -13.57 -1.27
CA GLN A 106 3.29 -12.65 -0.97
C GLN A 106 3.24 -12.32 0.52
N THR A 107 3.40 -13.32 1.39
CA THR A 107 3.46 -13.09 2.83
C THR A 107 4.59 -12.13 3.21
N ALA A 108 5.77 -12.25 2.59
CA ALA A 108 6.88 -11.35 2.89
C ALA A 108 6.62 -9.92 2.41
N ILE A 109 6.05 -9.71 1.22
CA ILE A 109 5.64 -8.37 0.74
C ILE A 109 4.61 -7.76 1.70
N MET A 110 3.60 -8.54 2.08
CA MET A 110 2.57 -8.10 3.02
C MET A 110 3.18 -7.66 4.35
N VAL A 111 4.09 -8.45 4.93
CA VAL A 111 4.72 -8.10 6.21
C VAL A 111 5.51 -6.79 6.10
N VAL A 112 6.24 -6.55 5.01
CA VAL A 112 6.97 -5.29 4.81
C VAL A 112 6.00 -4.10 4.73
N LEU A 113 4.93 -4.23 3.95
CA LEU A 113 3.89 -3.20 3.87
C LEU A 113 3.18 -2.96 5.22
N SER A 114 2.89 -4.03 5.99
CA SER A 114 2.32 -3.91 7.34
C SER A 114 3.26 -3.16 8.29
N MET A 115 4.56 -3.48 8.26
CA MET A 115 5.55 -2.77 9.08
C MET A 115 5.62 -1.29 8.71
N MET A 116 5.59 -0.96 7.42
CA MET A 116 5.59 0.44 6.97
C MET A 116 4.32 1.19 7.37
N PHE A 117 3.17 0.53 7.27
CA PHE A 117 1.90 1.09 7.71
C PHE A 117 1.90 1.35 9.22
N ILE A 118 2.30 0.36 10.02
CA ILE A 118 2.39 0.49 11.48
C ILE A 118 3.35 1.62 11.87
N HIS A 119 4.53 1.70 11.24
CA HIS A 119 5.47 2.81 11.44
C HIS A 119 4.79 4.15 11.18
N SER A 120 4.14 4.30 10.02
CA SER A 120 3.50 5.54 9.62
C SER A 120 2.37 5.94 10.58
N VAL A 121 1.52 4.99 10.97
CA VAL A 121 0.44 5.21 11.94
C VAL A 121 1.02 5.65 13.30
N ILE A 122 2.06 4.99 13.79
CA ILE A 122 2.72 5.36 15.04
C ILE A 122 3.28 6.78 14.94
N VAL A 123 3.94 7.15 13.83
CA VAL A 123 4.45 8.50 13.64
C VAL A 123 3.32 9.53 13.60
N ILE A 124 2.21 9.26 12.89
CA ILE A 124 1.03 10.14 12.87
C ILE A 124 0.50 10.37 14.29
N HIS A 125 0.39 9.33 15.09
CA HIS A 125 -0.13 9.47 16.46
C HIS A 125 0.86 10.22 17.35
N LEU A 126 2.15 9.86 17.33
CA LEU A 126 3.15 10.51 18.16
C LEU A 126 3.32 11.98 17.77
N SER A 127 3.48 12.29 16.49
CA SER A 127 3.58 13.70 16.05
C SER A 127 2.29 14.47 16.28
N GLY A 128 1.13 13.84 16.10
CA GLY A 128 -0.16 14.43 16.47
C GLY A 128 -0.20 14.80 17.96
N PHE A 129 0.04 13.84 18.84
CA PHE A 129 -0.04 14.08 20.29
C PHE A 129 1.02 15.05 20.82
N TYR A 130 2.25 15.03 20.30
CA TYR A 130 3.36 15.80 20.86
C TYR A 130 3.63 17.12 20.15
N LEU A 131 3.26 17.27 18.87
CA LEU A 131 3.58 18.44 18.07
C LEU A 131 2.35 19.26 17.64
N THR A 132 1.13 18.74 17.78
CA THR A 132 -0.09 19.49 17.44
C THR A 132 -1.07 19.57 18.63
N PRO A 133 -1.38 20.78 19.15
CA PRO A 133 -2.30 20.92 20.28
C PRO A 133 -3.78 20.67 19.92
N TYR A 134 -4.07 20.48 18.63
CA TYR A 134 -5.41 20.23 18.09
C TYR A 134 -5.65 18.77 17.69
N PHE A 135 -4.71 17.85 17.95
CA PHE A 135 -4.90 16.45 17.59
C PHE A 135 -6.09 15.82 18.33
N GLN A 136 -7.04 15.31 17.54
CA GLN A 136 -8.10 14.44 18.03
C GLN A 136 -8.13 13.17 17.18
N PHE A 137 -8.29 12.03 17.86
CA PHE A 137 -8.44 10.76 17.18
C PHE A 137 -9.86 10.62 16.67
N GLU A 138 -10.04 10.81 15.36
CA GLU A 138 -11.31 10.63 14.69
C GLU A 138 -11.43 9.21 14.14
N ILE A 139 -12.56 8.54 14.42
CA ILE A 139 -12.83 7.18 13.94
C ILE A 139 -12.83 7.14 12.40
N ASP A 140 -13.38 8.17 11.75
CA ASP A 140 -13.43 8.27 10.29
C ASP A 140 -12.01 8.30 9.68
N PHE A 141 -11.09 9.03 10.31
CA PHE A 141 -9.68 9.05 9.91
C PHE A 141 -8.99 7.70 10.12
N PHE A 142 -9.27 7.02 11.23
CA PHE A 142 -8.73 5.68 11.47
C PHE A 142 -9.24 4.66 10.43
N ILE A 143 -10.53 4.69 10.12
CA ILE A 143 -11.13 3.85 9.07
C ILE A 143 -10.47 4.14 7.71
N ALA A 144 -10.21 5.41 7.39
CA ALA A 144 -9.49 5.80 6.18
C ALA A 144 -8.05 5.26 6.15
N LEU A 145 -7.34 5.27 7.27
CA LEU A 145 -6.00 4.67 7.36
C LEU A 145 -6.03 3.15 7.13
N ILE A 146 -7.03 2.43 7.65
CA ILE A 146 -7.15 0.99 7.37
C ILE A 146 -7.49 0.74 5.91
N SER A 147 -8.41 1.52 5.31
CA SER A 147 -8.74 1.35 3.89
C SER A 147 -7.52 1.59 3.00
N LEU A 148 -6.69 2.57 3.34
CA LEU A 148 -5.41 2.84 2.68
C LEU A 148 -4.45 1.64 2.73
N TYR A 149 -4.35 0.98 3.87
CA TYR A 149 -3.55 -0.22 4.02
C TYR A 149 -4.05 -1.35 3.10
N ILE A 150 -5.37 -1.55 3.04
CA ILE A 150 -5.98 -2.56 2.17
C ILE A 150 -5.77 -2.20 0.69
N GLU A 151 -5.91 -0.92 0.32
CA GLU A 151 -5.64 -0.39 -1.02
C GLU A 151 -4.22 -0.75 -1.49
N ALA A 152 -3.21 -0.43 -0.68
CA ALA A 152 -1.81 -0.70 -1.04
C ALA A 152 -1.54 -2.19 -1.24
N MET A 153 -2.21 -3.05 -0.47
CA MET A 153 -2.13 -4.50 -0.60
C MET A 153 -2.76 -4.99 -1.90
N ILE A 154 -3.95 -4.49 -2.24
CA ILE A 154 -4.62 -4.83 -3.48
C ILE A 154 -3.77 -4.40 -4.69
N LEU A 155 -3.25 -3.17 -4.69
CA LEU A 155 -2.38 -2.67 -5.75
C LEU A 155 -1.13 -3.53 -5.95
N GLY A 156 -0.52 -4.01 -4.84
CA GLY A 156 0.62 -4.92 -4.89
C GLY A 156 0.26 -6.27 -5.51
N LEU A 157 -0.92 -6.80 -5.16
CA LEU A 157 -1.41 -8.04 -5.75
C LEU A 157 -1.69 -7.89 -7.24
N ILE A 158 -2.35 -6.81 -7.67
CA ILE A 158 -2.59 -6.50 -9.09
C ILE A 158 -1.26 -6.39 -9.81
N GLY A 159 -0.30 -5.63 -9.28
CA GLY A 159 1.02 -5.48 -9.90
C GLY A 159 1.74 -6.80 -10.04
N SER A 160 1.73 -7.62 -8.99
CA SER A 160 2.30 -8.95 -9.04
C SER A 160 1.58 -9.87 -10.03
N ILE A 161 0.25 -9.79 -10.16
CA ILE A 161 -0.52 -10.55 -11.16
C ILE A 161 -0.09 -10.11 -12.57
N SER A 162 -0.08 -8.81 -12.83
CA SER A 162 0.24 -8.26 -14.14
C SER A 162 1.65 -8.64 -14.57
N ILE A 163 2.63 -8.56 -13.66
CA ILE A 163 4.01 -8.99 -13.91
C ILE A 163 4.09 -10.48 -14.23
N GLN A 164 3.34 -11.32 -13.52
CA GLN A 164 3.32 -12.75 -13.80
C GLN A 164 2.67 -13.09 -15.14
N ILE A 165 1.57 -12.42 -15.52
CA ILE A 165 0.89 -12.68 -16.80
C ILE A 165 1.72 -12.16 -18.00
N ILE A 166 2.26 -10.94 -17.89
CA ILE A 166 2.82 -10.21 -19.04
C ILE A 166 4.35 -10.45 -19.18
N ASP A 167 5.01 -10.96 -18.15
CA ASP A 167 6.48 -11.11 -18.13
C ASP A 167 7.24 -9.81 -18.39
N SER A 168 6.69 -8.70 -17.90
CA SER A 168 7.25 -7.38 -18.12
C SER A 168 7.32 -6.60 -16.82
N ILE A 169 8.39 -5.85 -16.61
CA ILE A 169 8.48 -4.92 -15.49
C ILE A 169 7.51 -3.76 -15.67
N PHE A 170 7.23 -3.37 -16.92
CA PHE A 170 6.31 -2.29 -17.22
C PHE A 170 4.88 -2.59 -16.78
N SER A 171 4.50 -3.85 -16.63
CA SER A 171 3.17 -4.18 -16.11
C SER A 171 3.01 -3.86 -14.62
N GLY A 172 4.11 -3.71 -13.88
CA GLY A 172 4.10 -3.14 -12.52
C GLY A 172 3.70 -1.66 -12.49
N LEU A 173 3.73 -0.97 -13.64
CA LEU A 173 3.24 0.40 -13.77
C LEU A 173 1.72 0.47 -14.00
N ILE A 174 1.06 -0.63 -14.38
CA ILE A 174 -0.41 -0.66 -14.56
C ILE A 174 -1.12 -0.30 -13.24
N PRO A 175 -0.79 -0.89 -12.08
CA PRO A 175 -1.34 -0.45 -10.80
C PRO A 175 -1.12 1.04 -10.52
N LEU A 176 0.04 1.59 -10.90
CA LEU A 176 0.33 3.02 -10.71
C LEU A 176 -0.59 3.88 -11.57
N VAL A 177 -0.80 3.51 -12.84
CA VAL A 177 -1.71 4.22 -13.74
C VAL A 177 -3.14 4.12 -13.23
N LEU A 178 -3.59 2.92 -12.83
CA LEU A 178 -4.93 2.73 -12.28
C LEU A 178 -5.15 3.57 -11.02
N PHE A 179 -4.15 3.63 -10.14
CA PHE A 179 -4.15 4.49 -8.97
C PHE A 179 -4.24 5.98 -9.33
N TRP A 180 -3.45 6.48 -10.28
CA TRP A 180 -3.53 7.88 -10.67
C TRP A 180 -4.83 8.21 -11.40
N VAL A 181 -5.40 7.26 -12.13
CA VAL A 181 -6.73 7.39 -12.74
C VAL A 181 -7.81 7.48 -11.67
N THR A 182 -7.74 6.69 -10.59
CA THR A 182 -8.72 6.84 -9.51
C THR A 182 -8.58 8.22 -8.86
N GLU A 183 -7.37 8.63 -8.49
CA GLU A 183 -7.09 9.98 -7.92
C GLU A 183 -7.56 11.13 -8.81
N ALA A 184 -7.29 11.08 -10.12
CA ALA A 184 -7.66 12.15 -11.04
C ALA A 184 -9.18 12.32 -11.20
N ASN A 185 -9.95 11.27 -10.92
CA ASN A 185 -11.42 11.27 -11.02
C ASN A 185 -12.09 11.34 -9.62
N ALA A 186 -11.37 11.80 -8.60
CA ALA A 186 -11.77 11.67 -7.20
C ALA A 186 -12.84 12.68 -6.71
N THR A 187 -14.00 12.74 -7.36
CA THR A 187 -15.20 13.30 -6.72
C THR A 187 -16.22 12.20 -6.46
N TYR A 188 -16.75 12.18 -5.23
CA TYR A 188 -17.71 11.14 -4.81
C TYR A 188 -18.93 11.09 -5.72
N GLU A 189 -19.41 12.25 -6.19
CA GLU A 189 -20.55 12.35 -7.09
C GLU A 189 -20.28 11.75 -8.48
N GLU A 190 -19.15 12.08 -9.11
CA GLU A 190 -18.78 11.54 -10.43
C GLU A 190 -18.60 10.01 -10.37
N ILE A 191 -17.97 9.51 -9.31
CA ILE A 191 -17.76 8.08 -9.13
C ILE A 191 -19.09 7.36 -8.93
N ASN A 192 -20.01 7.94 -8.15
CA ASN A 192 -21.31 7.33 -7.93
C ASN A 192 -22.20 7.29 -9.18
N GLN A 193 -21.97 8.16 -10.15
CA GLN A 193 -22.73 8.16 -11.40
C GLN A 193 -22.12 7.21 -12.45
N SER A 194 -20.82 6.92 -12.37
CA SER A 194 -20.09 6.14 -13.35
C SER A 194 -19.88 4.67 -12.95
N SER A 195 -20.46 3.73 -13.71
CA SER A 195 -20.30 2.29 -13.46
C SER A 195 -18.87 1.77 -13.64
N TRP A 196 -18.10 2.36 -14.58
CA TRP A 196 -16.71 1.96 -14.79
C TRP A 196 -15.81 2.48 -13.66
N LEU A 197 -16.04 3.71 -13.17
CA LEU A 197 -15.32 4.24 -12.01
C LEU A 197 -15.63 3.42 -10.76
N LYS A 198 -16.90 3.07 -10.51
CA LYS A 198 -17.27 2.14 -9.43
C LYS A 198 -16.50 0.84 -9.49
N THR A 199 -16.39 0.26 -10.69
CA THR A 199 -15.64 -1.00 -10.88
C THR A 199 -14.15 -0.81 -10.57
N LEU A 200 -13.56 0.29 -11.04
CA LEU A 200 -12.16 0.62 -10.73
C LEU A 200 -11.93 0.85 -9.24
N TYR A 201 -12.83 1.56 -8.56
CA TYR A 201 -12.76 1.81 -7.11
C TYR A 201 -13.13 0.58 -6.26
N ALA A 202 -13.81 -0.40 -6.84
CA ALA A 202 -14.01 -1.71 -6.22
C ALA A 202 -12.72 -2.54 -6.26
N ILE A 203 -11.98 -2.48 -7.37
CA ILE A 203 -10.72 -3.19 -7.55
C ILE A 203 -9.59 -2.47 -6.81
N VAL A 204 -9.41 -1.18 -7.05
CA VAL A 204 -8.45 -0.29 -6.37
C VAL A 204 -9.24 0.53 -5.36
N SER A 205 -9.42 -0.05 -4.18
CA SER A 205 -10.03 0.63 -3.04
C SER A 205 -9.34 1.97 -2.81
N ASN A 206 -10.10 3.01 -2.50
CA ASN A 206 -9.55 4.33 -2.23
C ASN A 206 -10.53 5.11 -1.34
N ALA A 207 -10.03 5.76 -0.27
CA ALA A 207 -10.86 6.66 0.53
C ALA A 207 -10.96 8.03 -0.13
N ILE A 208 -12.17 8.56 -0.24
CA ILE A 208 -12.43 9.83 -0.90
C ILE A 208 -12.74 10.88 0.17
N ILE A 209 -12.28 12.10 -0.07
CA ILE A 209 -12.64 13.24 0.76
C ILE A 209 -13.93 13.83 0.21
N TYR A 210 -14.99 13.83 1.02
CA TYR A 210 -16.26 14.46 0.69
C TYR A 210 -16.73 15.28 1.89
N GLN A 211 -16.99 16.57 1.66
CA GLN A 211 -17.43 17.51 2.71
C GLN A 211 -16.53 17.48 3.97
N ASN A 212 -15.21 17.53 3.78
CA ASN A 212 -14.20 17.47 4.84
C ASN A 212 -14.22 16.19 5.69
N LYS A 213 -14.84 15.12 5.19
CA LYS A 213 -14.83 13.81 5.83
C LYS A 213 -14.30 12.75 4.87
N PHE A 214 -13.65 11.74 5.44
CA PHE A 214 -13.29 10.55 4.69
C PHE A 214 -14.53 9.69 4.48
N VAL A 215 -14.85 9.41 3.22
CA VAL A 215 -15.96 8.57 2.82
C VAL A 215 -15.41 7.38 2.05
N LEU A 216 -15.82 6.18 2.45
CA LEU A 216 -15.56 4.96 1.70
C LEU A 216 -16.71 4.71 0.73
N LEU A 217 -16.39 4.33 -0.50
CA LEU A 217 -17.40 3.93 -1.49
C LEU A 217 -18.01 2.57 -1.16
N TYR A 218 -17.21 1.69 -0.59
CA TYR A 218 -17.61 0.35 -0.19
C TYR A 218 -17.22 0.12 1.27
N ASP A 219 -17.90 -0.80 1.93
CA ASP A 219 -17.52 -1.17 3.29
C ASP A 219 -16.16 -1.90 3.30
N ILE A 220 -15.59 -2.00 4.50
CA ILE A 220 -14.30 -2.67 4.71
C ILE A 220 -14.35 -4.17 4.36
N ILE A 221 -15.53 -4.78 4.43
CA ILE A 221 -15.74 -6.21 4.16
C ILE A 221 -15.60 -6.47 2.66
N HIS A 222 -16.20 -5.63 1.82
CA HIS A 222 -16.08 -5.68 0.37
C HIS A 222 -14.61 -5.55 -0.06
N TYR A 223 -13.85 -4.62 0.54
CA TYR A 223 -12.41 -4.51 0.26
C TYR A 223 -11.64 -5.76 0.68
N GLY A 224 -11.97 -6.36 1.82
CA GLY A 224 -11.40 -7.63 2.26
C GLY A 224 -11.69 -8.78 1.28
N LEU A 225 -12.90 -8.85 0.72
CA LEU A 225 -13.27 -9.86 -0.28
C LEU A 225 -12.50 -9.69 -1.59
N VAL A 226 -12.36 -8.45 -2.09
CA VAL A 226 -11.57 -8.15 -3.30
C VAL A 226 -10.12 -8.54 -3.09
N PHE A 227 -9.54 -8.19 -1.94
CA PHE A 227 -8.19 -8.56 -1.57
C PHE A 227 -7.99 -10.09 -1.58
N LEU A 228 -8.89 -10.85 -0.92
CA LEU A 228 -8.82 -12.31 -0.88
C LEU A 228 -8.95 -12.94 -2.28
N PHE A 229 -9.84 -12.42 -3.10
CA PHE A 229 -10.03 -12.87 -4.48
C PHE A 229 -8.76 -12.67 -5.31
N LEU A 230 -8.17 -11.48 -5.29
CA LEU A 230 -6.94 -11.17 -6.04
C LEU A 230 -5.74 -11.97 -5.50
N TRP A 231 -5.67 -12.19 -4.19
CA TRP A 231 -4.63 -13.02 -3.59
C TRP A 231 -4.70 -14.46 -4.11
N PHE A 232 -5.90 -15.04 -4.15
CA PHE A 232 -6.10 -16.38 -4.69
C PHE A 232 -5.82 -16.45 -6.19
N LEU A 233 -6.26 -15.45 -6.96
CA LEU A 233 -6.00 -15.36 -8.40
C LEU A 233 -4.49 -15.32 -8.71
N ASN A 234 -3.71 -14.54 -7.94
CA ASN A 234 -2.26 -14.47 -8.08
C ASN A 234 -1.61 -15.84 -7.87
N LEU A 235 -2.04 -16.59 -6.84
CA LEU A 235 -1.55 -17.94 -6.59
C LEU A 235 -1.87 -18.89 -7.76
N LEU A 236 -3.07 -18.83 -8.32
CA LEU A 236 -3.45 -19.66 -9.47
C LEU A 236 -2.58 -19.37 -10.70
N ILE A 237 -2.35 -18.09 -11.01
CA ILE A 237 -1.52 -17.68 -12.14
C ILE A 237 -0.08 -18.16 -11.96
N PHE A 238 0.47 -17.99 -10.75
CA PHE A 238 1.81 -18.47 -10.41
C PHE A 238 1.93 -19.98 -10.63
N ILE A 239 0.93 -20.77 -10.22
CA ILE A 239 0.91 -22.22 -10.43
C ILE A 239 0.81 -22.56 -11.92
N TRP A 240 -0.07 -21.88 -12.67
CA TRP A 240 -0.33 -22.20 -14.08
C TRP A 240 0.87 -21.94 -14.98
N LYS A 241 1.57 -20.82 -14.76
CA LYS A 241 2.71 -20.41 -15.58
C LYS A 241 3.88 -21.40 -15.52
N ASP A 242 4.03 -22.09 -14.39
CA ASP A 242 5.09 -23.04 -14.10
C ASP A 242 4.76 -24.50 -14.50
N ILE A 243 3.55 -24.74 -15.04
CA ILE A 243 3.11 -26.04 -15.61
C ILE A 243 3.45 -26.13 -17.11
N LYS A 244 3.62 -24.98 -17.78
CA LYS A 244 4.13 -24.90 -19.17
C LYS A 244 5.65 -24.84 -19.17
#